data_AF-A0A812X3T1-F1
#
_entry.id   AF-A0A812X3T1-F1
#
_cell.length_a   1.000
_cell.length_b   1.000
_cell.length_c   1.000
_cell.angle_alpha   90.00
_cell.angle_beta   90.00
_cell.angle_gamma   90.00
#
_symmetry.space_group_name_H-M   'P 1'
#
loop_
_entity.id
_entity.type
_entity.pdbx_description
1 polymer ?
#
loop_
_entity_poly.entity_id
_entity_poly.type
_entity_poly.pdbx_seq_one_letter_code
_entity_poly.pdbx_strand_id
1 'polypeptide(L)'
;MANLQSEPWGFPGVPASEDQQQETCQVYNDLQAAVEVSSGSVSADSPVLYPGSGCSLALSCRDMKVSVWLRDDPGVCGSCAVTASRSLTLSQDFGDFSREAAELIRKDMRAARKEAGLRQARKKEICQQLYEEVKRAAVRKQRRMIICTSITILALLGLVIFGAIAIANKLQPLIFEGESQSHEAAGVAALAVILWCIAMGCVGVLRASADDATAAQLQTSLRAARPELQGYEEDGTLRGIALRDEPDVDSENEDIRYSLFVICYWGMPIAGVICGIMIAARLYEDGHFWGVLIVSIPAIAAACFGGGWMCLYTLRQDDLAWRLCQASLVFFQWPLILLNAVAKCRGGSDSAKAVSALIQPAKEDLNQAVLQTNQRTIVFEGNVLPGHHTVASWPGKYESAWDLLVAGARKDEISAAVVFLPEGSEHFGLHDPIPRTEDLRDLRGECWCVPLYGEAKPWGCRWWSHWIANIEKAVQLGATLEVYFFNGKKGQGKAADFAAAGTEHRRRDSIFRRKADFGKSEGFLRALDDGLDQLSKERGPDGSSPFSREEHRLFLAWLQEEERKFLEHSEGLGNSQKAEVAWLERKGYHYLEKEVSELADSSPKAMG
;
A
#
# COMPACT_ATOMS: atom_id res chain seq x y z
N MET A 1 27.51 -76.24 25.23
CA MET A 1 26.93 -76.42 26.59
C MET A 1 26.33 -75.07 26.97
N ALA A 2 25.05 -74.86 27.23
CA ALA A 2 23.92 -75.74 27.45
C ALA A 2 22.66 -75.14 26.81
N ASN A 3 21.80 -76.02 26.31
CA ASN A 3 20.55 -75.75 25.61
C ASN A 3 19.43 -75.79 26.68
N LEU A 4 18.76 -74.67 26.95
CA LEU A 4 17.62 -74.62 27.85
C LEU A 4 16.34 -74.53 27.02
N GLN A 5 15.69 -75.69 26.88
CA GLN A 5 14.34 -75.82 26.34
C GLN A 5 13.33 -75.33 27.38
N SER A 6 12.59 -74.29 27.06
CA SER A 6 11.41 -73.83 27.80
C SER A 6 10.18 -74.63 27.34
N GLU A 7 9.55 -75.35 28.27
CA GLU A 7 8.26 -76.02 28.03
C GLU A 7 7.08 -75.04 27.94
N PRO A 8 6.04 -75.34 27.13
CA PRO A 8 4.83 -74.53 27.04
C PRO A 8 3.83 -74.93 28.12
N TRP A 9 3.59 -74.05 29.08
CA TRP A 9 2.47 -74.16 30.01
C TRP A 9 1.16 -73.89 29.25
N GLY A 10 0.39 -74.95 29.00
CA GLY A 10 -0.97 -74.86 28.47
C GLY A 10 -1.93 -74.28 29.50
N PHE A 11 -2.38 -73.04 29.28
CA PHE A 11 -3.51 -72.46 29.99
C PHE A 11 -4.82 -73.11 29.48
N PRO A 12 -5.79 -73.42 30.36
CA PRO A 12 -7.10 -73.88 29.95
C PRO A 12 -7.80 -72.80 29.12
N GLY A 13 -8.42 -73.21 28.01
CA GLY A 13 -9.05 -72.32 27.04
C GLY A 13 -10.04 -71.36 27.68
N VAL A 14 -9.76 -70.06 27.54
CA VAL A 14 -10.72 -68.99 27.80
C VAL A 14 -11.87 -69.19 26.80
N PRO A 15 -13.14 -69.33 27.25
CA PRO A 15 -14.26 -69.46 26.33
C PRO A 15 -14.27 -68.23 25.43
N ALA A 16 -14.46 -68.45 24.11
CA ALA A 16 -14.65 -67.39 23.15
C ALA A 16 -15.74 -66.46 23.69
N SER A 17 -15.34 -65.27 24.12
CA SER A 17 -16.25 -64.25 24.64
C SER A 17 -17.30 -64.00 23.58
N GLU A 18 -18.57 -64.20 23.91
CA GLU A 18 -19.68 -63.76 23.07
C GLU A 18 -19.40 -62.32 22.64
N ASP A 19 -19.33 -62.08 21.33
CA ASP A 19 -19.18 -60.76 20.72
C ASP A 19 -20.33 -59.88 21.22
N GLN A 20 -20.12 -59.19 22.34
CA GLN A 20 -21.00 -58.13 22.81
C GLN A 20 -20.93 -57.05 21.75
N GLN A 21 -21.91 -57.04 20.84
CA GLN A 21 -22.12 -55.98 19.87
C GLN A 21 -22.25 -54.67 20.63
N GLN A 22 -21.14 -53.93 20.69
CA GLN A 22 -21.10 -52.63 21.34
C GLN A 22 -22.00 -51.69 20.54
N GLU A 23 -23.08 -51.22 21.17
CA GLU A 23 -24.00 -50.28 20.54
C GLU A 23 -23.24 -48.98 20.24
N THR A 24 -23.37 -48.47 19.02
CA THR A 24 -22.71 -47.22 18.61
C THR A 24 -23.75 -46.17 18.19
N CYS A 25 -23.40 -44.90 18.38
CA CYS A 25 -24.12 -43.73 17.88
C CYS A 25 -23.22 -42.94 16.95
N GLN A 26 -23.75 -42.51 15.80
CA GLN A 26 -23.04 -41.57 14.94
C GLN A 26 -23.42 -40.14 15.32
N VAL A 27 -22.44 -39.25 15.43
CA VAL A 27 -22.68 -37.81 15.64
C VAL A 27 -22.02 -37.06 14.49
N TYR A 28 -22.78 -36.21 13.81
CA TYR A 28 -22.34 -35.45 12.64
C TYR A 28 -22.42 -33.94 12.91
N ASN A 29 -21.32 -33.24 12.67
CA ASN A 29 -21.23 -31.79 12.80
C ASN A 29 -21.55 -31.09 11.48
N ASP A 30 -22.77 -30.59 11.37
CA ASP A 30 -23.22 -29.75 10.26
C ASP A 30 -23.13 -28.23 10.56
N LEU A 31 -22.57 -27.86 11.71
CA LEU A 31 -22.32 -26.47 12.08
C LEU A 31 -20.98 -25.99 11.52
N GLN A 32 -20.89 -24.68 11.29
CA GLN A 32 -19.65 -24.02 10.83
C GLN A 32 -18.72 -23.65 11.99
N ALA A 33 -18.55 -24.55 12.95
CA ALA A 33 -17.69 -24.39 14.11
C ALA A 33 -17.15 -25.72 14.62
N ALA A 34 -16.04 -25.67 15.38
CA ALA A 34 -15.48 -26.84 16.05
C ALA A 34 -16.27 -27.16 17.33
N VAL A 35 -16.67 -28.43 17.49
CA VAL A 35 -17.53 -28.90 18.57
C VAL A 35 -16.90 -30.11 19.26
N GLU A 36 -16.78 -30.07 20.57
CA GLU A 36 -16.37 -31.22 21.38
C GLU A 36 -17.58 -32.10 21.69
N VAL A 37 -17.39 -33.43 21.63
CA VAL A 37 -18.45 -34.40 21.86
C VAL A 37 -18.03 -35.41 22.93
N SER A 38 -18.90 -35.72 23.89
CA SER A 38 -18.66 -36.75 24.90
C SER A 38 -19.91 -37.60 25.15
N SER A 39 -19.73 -38.90 25.38
CA SER A 39 -20.79 -39.83 25.79
C SER A 39 -20.94 -39.94 27.33
N GLY A 40 -20.33 -39.02 28.10
CA GLY A 40 -20.38 -39.03 29.57
C GLY A 40 -19.79 -37.77 30.22
N SER A 41 -19.03 -37.96 31.30
CA SER A 41 -18.27 -36.85 31.91
C SER A 41 -17.25 -36.29 30.91
N VAL A 42 -17.04 -34.97 30.93
CA VAL A 42 -16.05 -34.30 30.10
C VAL A 42 -14.67 -34.91 30.38
N SER A 43 -14.11 -35.62 29.42
CA SER A 43 -12.73 -36.09 29.45
C SER A 43 -11.86 -35.15 28.62
N ALA A 44 -10.58 -35.01 28.99
CA ALA A 44 -9.60 -34.26 28.21
C ALA A 44 -9.44 -34.80 26.77
N ASP A 45 -9.80 -36.07 26.55
CA ASP A 45 -9.70 -36.78 25.28
C ASP A 45 -11.01 -36.78 24.47
N SER A 46 -11.92 -35.84 24.74
CA SER A 46 -13.18 -35.75 24.00
C SER A 46 -12.90 -35.45 22.52
N PRO A 47 -13.45 -36.23 21.56
CA PRO A 47 -13.24 -35.96 20.14
C PRO A 47 -13.78 -34.58 19.74
N VAL A 48 -13.01 -33.89 18.91
CA VAL A 48 -13.41 -32.63 18.29
C VAL A 48 -13.96 -32.95 16.90
N LEU A 49 -15.20 -32.55 16.65
CA LEU A 49 -15.80 -32.57 15.32
C LEU A 49 -15.64 -31.19 14.68
N TYR A 50 -15.01 -31.15 13.50
CA TYR A 50 -14.96 -29.95 12.65
C TYR A 50 -16.15 -29.94 11.67
N PRO A 51 -16.37 -28.83 10.93
CA PRO A 51 -17.46 -28.77 9.97
C PRO A 51 -17.40 -29.92 8.96
N GLY A 52 -18.52 -30.60 8.80
CA GLY A 52 -18.67 -31.68 7.83
C GLY A 52 -18.12 -33.04 8.27
N SER A 53 -17.52 -33.16 9.46
CA SER A 53 -17.04 -34.44 9.99
C SER A 53 -18.00 -35.05 11.01
N GLY A 54 -17.84 -36.35 11.27
CA GLY A 54 -18.62 -37.08 12.25
C GLY A 54 -17.80 -38.16 12.94
N CYS A 55 -18.27 -38.62 14.09
CA CYS A 55 -17.64 -39.68 14.87
C CYS A 55 -18.65 -40.72 15.35
N SER A 56 -18.13 -41.93 15.58
CA SER A 56 -18.88 -43.02 16.20
C SER A 56 -18.56 -43.08 17.69
N LEU A 57 -19.57 -42.93 18.54
CA LEU A 57 -19.43 -43.06 19.99
C LEU A 57 -19.92 -44.42 20.43
N ALA A 58 -19.11 -45.13 21.20
CA ALA A 58 -19.52 -46.35 21.86
C ALA A 58 -20.43 -46.03 23.05
N LEU A 59 -21.59 -46.70 23.12
CA LEU A 59 -22.55 -46.57 24.19
C LEU A 59 -22.37 -47.72 25.17
N SER A 60 -22.15 -47.42 26.46
CA SER A 60 -21.99 -48.45 27.50
C SER A 60 -23.32 -48.83 28.18
N CYS A 61 -24.40 -48.08 27.97
CA CYS A 61 -25.74 -48.42 28.48
C CYS A 61 -26.86 -47.86 27.58
N ARG A 62 -28.09 -48.41 27.73
CA ARG A 62 -29.27 -48.06 26.93
C ARG A 62 -29.80 -46.62 27.14
N ASP A 63 -29.39 -45.94 28.21
CA ASP A 63 -29.86 -44.60 28.58
C ASP A 63 -28.71 -43.57 28.56
N MET A 64 -27.85 -43.64 27.53
CA MET A 64 -26.74 -42.70 27.41
C MET A 64 -27.18 -41.34 26.86
N LYS A 65 -26.51 -40.32 27.41
CA LYS A 65 -26.69 -38.92 27.06
C LYS A 65 -25.42 -38.44 26.38
N VAL A 66 -25.53 -38.12 25.09
CA VAL A 66 -24.43 -37.49 24.35
C VAL A 66 -24.47 -35.99 24.64
N SER A 67 -23.34 -35.43 25.04
CA SER A 67 -23.18 -34.02 25.34
C SER A 67 -22.21 -33.37 24.37
N VAL A 68 -22.48 -32.12 24.01
CA VAL A 68 -21.72 -31.35 23.02
C VAL A 68 -21.43 -29.95 23.55
N TRP A 69 -20.27 -29.40 23.20
CA TRP A 69 -19.82 -28.06 23.59
C TRP A 69 -19.14 -27.35 22.44
N LEU A 70 -19.38 -26.05 22.31
CA LEU A 70 -18.67 -25.24 21.34
C LEU A 70 -17.26 -24.94 21.86
N ARG A 71 -16.22 -25.20 21.05
CA ARG A 71 -14.81 -24.95 21.43
C ARG A 71 -14.50 -23.48 21.72
N ASP A 72 -15.17 -22.59 21.01
CA ASP A 72 -14.99 -21.14 21.14
C ASP A 72 -15.69 -20.55 22.36
N ASP A 73 -16.77 -21.19 22.81
CA ASP A 73 -17.51 -20.80 24.01
C ASP A 73 -18.08 -22.05 24.69
N PRO A 74 -17.33 -22.67 25.61
CA PRO A 74 -17.77 -23.88 26.31
C PRO A 74 -19.06 -23.69 27.13
N GLY A 75 -19.49 -22.44 27.37
CA GLY A 75 -20.77 -22.14 27.99
C GLY A 75 -21.96 -22.51 27.09
N VAL A 76 -21.75 -22.50 25.76
CA VAL A 76 -22.74 -22.97 24.78
C VAL A 76 -22.63 -24.49 24.67
N CYS A 77 -23.49 -25.19 25.40
CA CYS A 77 -23.48 -26.64 25.50
C CYS A 77 -24.87 -27.25 25.35
N GLY A 78 -24.92 -28.48 24.90
CA GLY A 78 -26.16 -29.20 24.61
C GLY A 78 -26.03 -30.66 24.96
N SER A 79 -27.18 -31.34 25.05
CA SER A 79 -27.16 -32.77 25.25
C SER A 79 -28.44 -33.44 24.76
N CYS A 80 -28.29 -34.67 24.27
CA CYS A 80 -29.37 -35.43 23.66
C CYS A 80 -29.38 -36.86 24.24
N ALA A 81 -30.56 -37.37 24.56
CA ALA A 81 -30.75 -38.78 24.92
C ALA A 81 -30.77 -39.62 23.65
N VAL A 82 -29.99 -40.71 23.63
CA VAL A 82 -29.70 -41.45 22.40
C VAL A 82 -30.13 -42.89 22.53
N THR A 83 -30.92 -43.36 21.57
CA THR A 83 -31.14 -44.79 21.34
C THR A 83 -30.07 -45.33 20.41
N ALA A 84 -29.59 -46.55 20.66
CA ALA A 84 -28.60 -47.22 19.83
C ALA A 84 -28.91 -47.16 18.32
N SER A 85 -27.86 -47.05 17.50
CA SER A 85 -27.93 -47.01 16.04
C SER A 85 -28.59 -45.77 15.43
N ARG A 86 -28.92 -44.74 16.23
CA ARG A 86 -29.34 -43.43 15.70
C ARG A 86 -28.14 -42.62 15.24
N SER A 87 -28.30 -41.90 14.13
CA SER A 87 -27.39 -40.83 13.72
C SER A 87 -27.92 -39.50 14.24
N LEU A 88 -27.07 -38.73 14.91
CA LEU A 88 -27.38 -37.40 15.43
C LEU A 88 -26.70 -36.34 14.58
N THR A 89 -27.41 -35.27 14.29
CA THR A 89 -26.94 -34.09 13.59
C THR A 89 -27.01 -32.90 14.54
N LEU A 90 -25.90 -32.17 14.67
CA LEU A 90 -25.77 -31.11 15.68
C LEU A 90 -26.85 -30.03 15.56
N SER A 91 -27.25 -29.62 14.35
CA SER A 91 -28.28 -28.59 14.17
C SER A 91 -29.71 -29.03 14.49
N GLN A 92 -29.99 -30.34 14.54
CA GLN A 92 -31.35 -30.88 14.67
C GLN A 92 -31.60 -31.51 16.03
N ASP A 93 -30.63 -32.26 16.55
CA ASP A 93 -30.86 -33.17 17.68
C ASP A 93 -30.52 -32.58 19.06
N PHE A 94 -29.87 -31.41 19.10
CA PHE A 94 -29.34 -30.81 20.35
C PHE A 94 -30.09 -29.55 20.82
N GLY A 95 -31.29 -29.29 20.30
CA GLY A 95 -32.23 -28.31 20.85
C GLY A 95 -31.68 -26.90 20.98
N ASP A 96 -31.60 -26.40 22.23
CA ASP A 96 -31.14 -25.04 22.54
C ASP A 96 -29.71 -24.77 22.08
N PHE A 97 -28.81 -25.75 22.23
CA PHE A 97 -27.43 -25.66 21.77
C PHE A 97 -27.35 -25.33 20.29
N SER A 98 -28.13 -26.02 19.45
CA SER A 98 -28.13 -25.83 18.01
C SER A 98 -28.49 -24.39 17.63
N ARG A 99 -29.45 -23.80 18.35
CA ARG A 99 -29.89 -22.42 18.16
C ARG A 99 -28.86 -21.42 18.65
N GLU A 100 -28.33 -21.61 19.86
CA GLU A 100 -27.33 -20.71 20.47
C GLU A 100 -26.01 -20.73 19.69
N ALA A 101 -25.50 -21.91 19.34
CA ALA A 101 -24.29 -22.06 18.53
C ALA A 101 -24.46 -21.40 17.15
N ALA A 102 -25.60 -21.60 16.49
CA ALA A 102 -25.87 -20.95 15.22
C ALA A 102 -26.01 -19.43 15.34
N GLU A 103 -26.55 -18.91 16.45
CA GLU A 103 -26.60 -17.47 16.73
C GLU A 103 -25.20 -16.88 16.94
N LEU A 104 -24.35 -17.55 17.73
CA LEU A 104 -22.98 -17.13 17.98
C LEU A 104 -22.15 -17.14 16.69
N ILE A 105 -22.22 -18.20 15.88
CA ILE A 105 -21.56 -18.26 14.56
C ILE A 105 -22.02 -17.10 13.67
N ARG A 106 -23.34 -16.82 13.60
CA ARG A 106 -23.86 -15.69 12.80
C ARG A 106 -23.38 -14.34 13.34
N LYS A 107 -23.25 -14.18 14.65
CA LYS A 107 -22.73 -12.96 15.28
C LYS A 107 -21.27 -12.75 14.94
N ASP A 108 -20.45 -13.78 15.06
CA ASP A 108 -19.03 -13.77 14.71
C ASP A 108 -18.82 -13.45 13.22
N MET A 109 -19.56 -14.11 12.32
CA MET A 109 -19.49 -13.83 10.88
C MET A 109 -19.89 -12.38 10.55
N ARG A 110 -20.93 -11.84 11.20
CA ARG A 110 -21.31 -10.43 11.01
C ARG A 110 -20.22 -9.48 11.51
N ALA A 111 -19.60 -9.78 12.66
CA ALA A 111 -18.52 -8.98 13.21
C ALA A 111 -17.28 -9.02 12.32
N ALA A 112 -16.89 -10.20 11.82
CA ALA A 112 -15.77 -10.39 10.91
C ALA A 112 -15.99 -9.67 9.57
N ARG A 113 -17.18 -9.76 8.97
CA ARG A 113 -17.52 -9.02 7.74
C ARG A 113 -17.52 -7.51 7.95
N LYS A 114 -18.06 -7.03 9.07
CA LYS A 114 -18.02 -5.61 9.42
C LYS A 114 -16.58 -5.12 9.54
N GLU A 115 -15.74 -5.86 10.26
CA GLU A 115 -14.33 -5.53 10.44
C GLU A 115 -13.55 -5.60 9.12
N ALA A 116 -13.80 -6.60 8.26
CA ALA A 116 -13.23 -6.69 6.92
C ALA A 116 -13.61 -5.47 6.07
N GLY A 117 -14.88 -5.03 6.13
CA GLY A 117 -15.35 -3.80 5.50
C GLY A 117 -14.63 -2.55 6.01
N LEU A 118 -14.38 -2.45 7.32
CA LEU A 118 -13.61 -1.35 7.92
C LEU A 118 -12.14 -1.37 7.46
N ARG A 119 -11.48 -2.54 7.44
CA ARG A 119 -10.12 -2.69 6.91
C ARG A 119 -10.02 -2.31 5.45
N GLN A 120 -10.99 -2.74 4.63
CA GLN A 120 -11.05 -2.38 3.21
C GLN A 120 -11.28 -0.87 3.04
N ALA A 121 -12.17 -0.27 3.83
CA ALA A 121 -12.39 1.17 3.81
C ALA A 121 -11.11 1.94 4.18
N ARG A 122 -10.38 1.50 5.21
CA ARG A 122 -9.08 2.07 5.61
C ARG A 122 -8.04 1.96 4.50
N LYS A 123 -7.89 0.78 3.91
CA LYS A 123 -7.00 0.57 2.74
C LYS A 123 -7.38 1.52 1.61
N LYS A 124 -8.67 1.66 1.28
CA LYS A 124 -9.16 2.57 0.24
C LYS A 124 -8.86 4.04 0.56
N GLU A 125 -9.08 4.46 1.81
CA GLU A 125 -8.80 5.84 2.25
C GLU A 125 -7.30 6.15 2.14
N ILE A 126 -6.43 5.26 2.62
CA ILE A 126 -4.97 5.41 2.50
C ILE A 126 -4.57 5.49 1.02
N CYS A 127 -5.06 4.57 0.18
CA CYS A 127 -4.78 4.60 -1.26
C CYS A 127 -5.27 5.89 -1.93
N GLN A 128 -6.44 6.41 -1.54
CA GLN A 128 -6.97 7.66 -2.07
C GLN A 128 -6.11 8.87 -1.65
N GLN A 129 -5.67 8.90 -0.39
CA GLN A 129 -4.77 9.96 0.10
C GLN A 129 -3.42 9.92 -0.61
N LEU A 130 -2.85 8.71 -0.81
CA LEU A 130 -1.63 8.51 -1.59
C LEU A 130 -1.79 9.02 -3.02
N TYR A 131 -2.89 8.66 -3.69
CA TYR A 131 -3.18 9.10 -5.04
C TYR A 131 -3.24 10.64 -5.14
N GLU A 132 -3.93 11.31 -4.22
CA GLU A 132 -4.02 12.77 -4.20
C GLU A 132 -2.67 13.44 -3.93
N GLU A 133 -1.82 12.89 -3.06
CA GLU A 133 -0.47 13.42 -2.82
C GLU A 133 0.45 13.25 -4.05
N VAL A 134 0.38 12.09 -4.72
CA VAL A 134 1.11 11.85 -5.98
C VAL A 134 0.63 12.81 -7.07
N LYS A 135 -0.68 13.02 -7.19
CA LYS A 135 -1.27 14.00 -8.12
C LYS A 135 -0.77 15.42 -7.82
N ARG A 136 -0.75 15.84 -6.55
CA ARG A 136 -0.20 17.14 -6.14
C ARG A 136 1.29 17.26 -6.44
N ALA A 137 2.08 16.21 -6.24
CA ALA A 137 3.50 16.18 -6.57
C ALA A 137 3.72 16.33 -8.10
N ALA A 138 2.94 15.60 -8.91
CA ALA A 138 2.97 15.72 -10.37
C ALA A 138 2.64 17.14 -10.84
N VAL A 139 1.59 17.77 -10.31
CA VAL A 139 1.23 19.16 -10.63
C VAL A 139 2.33 20.14 -10.22
N ARG A 140 2.98 19.94 -9.06
CA ARG A 140 4.13 20.77 -8.64
C ARG A 140 5.31 20.64 -9.62
N LYS A 141 5.58 19.43 -10.09
CA LYS A 141 6.65 19.17 -11.08
C LYS A 141 6.32 19.82 -12.42
N GLN A 142 5.09 19.70 -12.91
CA GLN A 142 4.63 20.35 -14.13
C GLN A 142 4.79 21.87 -14.05
N ARG A 143 4.39 22.49 -12.93
CA ARG A 143 4.58 23.94 -12.71
C ARG A 143 6.05 24.34 -12.76
N ARG A 144 6.95 23.57 -12.13
CA ARG A 144 8.41 23.84 -12.19
C ARG A 144 8.93 23.71 -13.63
N MET A 145 8.50 22.70 -14.37
CA MET A 145 8.88 22.52 -15.77
C MET A 145 8.43 23.72 -16.61
N ILE A 146 7.17 24.14 -16.48
CA ILE A 146 6.63 25.31 -17.19
C ILE A 146 7.44 26.57 -16.86
N ILE A 147 7.75 26.81 -15.58
CA ILE A 147 8.57 27.96 -15.16
C ILE A 147 9.98 27.89 -15.77
N CYS A 148 10.66 26.75 -15.70
CA CYS A 148 12.00 26.59 -16.29
C CYS A 148 11.98 26.84 -17.80
N THR A 149 11.03 26.23 -18.52
CA THR A 149 10.86 26.43 -19.96
C THR A 149 10.56 27.88 -20.30
N SER A 150 9.72 28.56 -19.51
CA SER A 150 9.42 29.99 -19.70
C SER A 150 10.67 30.86 -19.51
N ILE A 151 11.47 30.59 -18.48
CA ILE A 151 12.73 31.31 -18.24
C ILE A 151 13.70 31.10 -19.40
N THR A 152 13.84 29.87 -19.91
CA THR A 152 14.70 29.58 -21.07
C THR A 152 14.21 30.30 -22.32
N ILE A 153 12.90 30.29 -22.59
CA ILE A 153 12.31 31.01 -23.73
C ILE A 153 12.58 32.52 -23.60
N LEU A 154 12.36 33.10 -22.41
CA LEU A 154 12.63 34.53 -22.17
C LEU A 154 14.11 34.89 -22.33
N ALA A 155 15.02 34.01 -21.89
CA ALA A 155 16.46 34.21 -22.07
C ALA A 155 16.85 34.18 -23.56
N LEU A 156 16.31 33.23 -24.33
CA LEU A 156 16.52 33.15 -25.78
C LEU A 156 15.95 34.36 -26.50
N LEU A 157 14.74 34.80 -26.16
CA LEU A 157 14.15 36.03 -26.69
C LEU A 157 15.02 37.25 -26.36
N GLY A 158 15.54 37.34 -25.13
CA GLY A 158 16.48 38.38 -24.73
C GLY A 158 17.73 38.41 -25.61
N LEU A 159 18.34 37.25 -25.87
CA LEU A 159 19.51 37.13 -26.75
C LEU A 159 19.20 37.57 -28.20
N VAL A 160 18.02 37.21 -28.73
CA VAL A 160 17.59 37.63 -30.06
C VAL A 160 17.39 39.15 -30.12
N ILE A 161 16.74 39.75 -29.12
CA ILE A 161 16.53 41.20 -29.04
C ILE A 161 17.87 41.94 -28.92
N PHE A 162 18.76 41.50 -28.03
CA PHE A 162 20.10 42.08 -27.89
C PHE A 162 20.91 41.99 -29.19
N GLY A 163 20.84 40.84 -29.86
CA GLY A 163 21.47 40.65 -31.17
C GLY A 163 20.94 41.62 -32.22
N ALA A 164 19.61 41.78 -32.30
CA ALA A 164 18.97 42.72 -33.21
C ALA A 164 19.37 44.18 -32.93
N ILE A 165 19.41 44.60 -31.67
CA ILE A 165 19.87 45.94 -31.27
C ILE A 165 21.34 46.15 -31.64
N ALA A 166 22.20 45.16 -31.38
CA ALA A 166 23.63 45.25 -31.72
C ALA A 166 23.86 45.37 -33.23
N ILE A 167 23.09 44.63 -34.04
CA ILE A 167 23.10 44.73 -35.51
C ILE A 167 22.60 46.12 -35.94
N ALA A 168 21.47 46.59 -35.41
CA ALA A 168 20.92 47.90 -35.72
C ALA A 168 21.90 49.04 -35.41
N ASN A 169 22.56 49.00 -34.24
CA ASN A 169 23.58 49.99 -33.86
C ASN A 169 24.81 49.96 -34.79
N LYS A 170 25.20 48.78 -35.28
CA LYS A 170 26.29 48.67 -36.28
C LYS A 170 25.89 49.18 -37.67
N LEU A 171 24.61 49.04 -38.03
CA LEU A 171 24.08 49.47 -39.33
C LEU A 171 23.70 50.96 -39.36
N GLN A 172 23.42 51.57 -38.21
CA GLN A 172 23.08 53.00 -38.10
C GLN A 172 24.03 53.96 -38.84
N PRO A 173 25.39 53.82 -38.76
CA PRO A 173 26.29 54.68 -39.53
C PRO A 173 26.25 54.41 -41.04
N LEU A 174 25.93 53.18 -41.48
CA LEU A 174 25.85 52.82 -42.90
C LEU A 174 24.60 53.40 -43.58
N ILE A 175 23.51 53.58 -42.83
CA ILE A 175 22.25 54.14 -43.35
C ILE A 175 22.33 55.66 -43.55
N PHE A 176 23.21 56.36 -42.83
CA PHE A 176 23.32 57.81 -42.88
C PHE A 176 24.22 58.35 -44.01
N GLU A 177 25.00 57.50 -44.68
CA GLU A 177 25.86 57.88 -45.82
C GLU A 177 25.28 57.38 -47.15
N GLY A 178 24.28 58.13 -47.66
CA GLY A 178 24.09 58.44 -49.09
C GLY A 178 24.02 57.33 -50.15
N GLU A 179 22.80 57.17 -50.69
CA GLU A 179 22.42 56.70 -52.03
C GLU A 179 22.60 55.19 -52.39
N SER A 180 21.44 54.56 -52.67
CA SER A 180 21.22 53.16 -53.13
C SER A 180 21.22 52.05 -52.05
N GLN A 181 20.22 52.03 -51.15
CA GLN A 181 20.08 51.00 -50.08
C GLN A 181 18.66 50.39 -49.92
N SER A 182 17.93 50.05 -51.00
CA SER A 182 16.69 49.26 -50.86
C SER A 182 16.96 47.80 -50.45
N HIS A 183 18.09 47.23 -50.90
CA HIS A 183 18.39 45.81 -50.71
C HIS A 183 18.89 45.45 -49.29
N GLU A 184 19.57 46.36 -48.58
CA GLU A 184 20.10 46.06 -47.24
C GLU A 184 19.01 46.08 -46.16
N ALA A 185 18.07 47.02 -46.24
CA ALA A 185 16.91 47.05 -45.34
C ALA A 185 16.02 45.81 -45.50
N ALA A 186 15.86 45.31 -46.73
CA ALA A 186 15.15 44.06 -47.01
C ALA A 186 15.85 42.84 -46.40
N GLY A 187 17.19 42.81 -46.41
CA GLY A 187 17.99 41.75 -45.78
C GLY A 187 17.80 41.69 -44.26
N VAL A 188 17.78 42.85 -43.58
CA VAL A 188 17.57 42.93 -42.13
C VAL A 188 16.14 42.53 -41.76
N ALA A 189 15.14 42.98 -42.52
CA ALA A 189 13.75 42.60 -42.31
C ALA A 189 13.53 41.09 -42.51
N ALA A 190 14.12 40.50 -43.56
CA ALA A 190 14.06 39.06 -43.81
C ALA A 190 14.72 38.26 -42.68
N LEU A 191 15.88 38.70 -42.17
CA LEU A 191 16.55 38.05 -41.06
C LEU A 191 15.72 38.09 -39.76
N ALA A 192 15.08 39.23 -39.48
CA ALA A 192 14.20 39.39 -38.33
C ALA A 192 12.97 38.46 -38.41
N VAL A 193 12.36 38.34 -39.59
CA VAL A 193 11.23 37.43 -39.83
C VAL A 193 11.65 35.96 -39.70
N ILE A 194 12.82 35.58 -40.24
CA ILE A 194 13.36 34.21 -40.11
C ILE A 194 13.61 33.87 -38.63
N LEU A 195 14.24 34.78 -37.87
CA LEU A 195 14.50 34.58 -36.44
C LEU A 195 13.20 34.48 -35.64
N TRP A 196 12.18 35.27 -35.97
CA TRP A 196 10.86 35.19 -35.36
C TRP A 196 10.15 33.86 -35.66
N CYS A 197 10.18 33.40 -36.91
CA CYS A 197 9.61 32.10 -37.30
C CYS A 197 10.31 30.92 -36.61
N ILE A 198 11.64 30.95 -36.48
CA ILE A 198 12.40 29.93 -35.75
C ILE A 198 12.01 29.94 -34.27
N ALA A 199 11.92 31.12 -33.65
CA ALA A 199 11.51 31.24 -32.25
C ALA A 199 10.10 30.67 -32.02
N MET A 200 9.13 31.00 -32.88
CA MET A 200 7.75 30.49 -32.78
C MET A 200 7.67 28.98 -33.03
N GLY A 201 8.44 28.45 -33.99
CA GLY A 201 8.54 27.01 -34.25
C GLY A 201 9.13 26.25 -33.07
N CYS A 202 10.18 26.78 -32.43
CA CYS A 202 10.75 26.18 -31.22
C CYS A 202 9.74 26.18 -30.06
N VAL A 203 8.95 27.23 -29.88
CA VAL A 203 7.91 27.29 -28.83
C VAL A 203 6.82 26.23 -29.07
N GLY A 204 6.39 26.03 -30.31
CA GLY A 204 5.39 25.02 -30.67
C GLY A 204 5.86 23.59 -30.39
N VAL A 205 7.11 23.27 -30.77
CA VAL A 205 7.71 21.94 -30.53
C VAL A 205 7.93 21.67 -29.05
N LEU A 206 8.38 22.67 -28.28
CA LEU A 206 8.58 22.53 -26.83
C LEU A 206 7.27 22.30 -26.09
N ARG A 207 6.17 22.93 -26.54
CA ARG A 207 4.84 22.74 -25.93
C ARG A 207 4.29 21.33 -26.20
N ALA A 208 4.31 20.89 -27.45
CA ALA A 208 3.85 19.55 -27.83
C ALA A 208 4.65 18.43 -27.14
N SER A 209 5.98 18.59 -27.07
CA SER A 209 6.85 17.61 -26.42
C SER A 209 6.67 17.56 -24.90
N ALA A 210 6.29 18.67 -24.26
CA ALA A 210 6.06 18.70 -22.82
C ALA A 210 4.77 17.97 -22.43
N ASP A 211 3.70 18.14 -23.20
CA ASP A 211 2.39 17.56 -22.90
C ASP A 211 2.41 16.02 -23.07
N ASP A 212 2.95 15.51 -24.18
CA ASP A 212 3.06 14.06 -24.46
C ASP A 212 3.99 13.32 -23.48
N ALA A 213 5.13 13.92 -23.15
CA ALA A 213 6.07 13.33 -22.20
C ALA A 213 5.48 13.27 -20.78
N THR A 214 4.66 14.25 -20.40
CA THR A 214 4.06 14.35 -19.07
C THR A 214 2.94 13.31 -18.89
N ALA A 215 2.05 13.17 -19.88
CA ALA A 215 1.00 12.15 -19.85
C ALA A 215 1.60 10.73 -19.79
N ALA A 216 2.60 10.46 -20.61
CA ALA A 216 3.30 9.17 -20.61
C ALA A 216 4.06 8.92 -19.30
N GLN A 217 4.69 9.93 -18.70
CA GLN A 217 5.43 9.80 -17.44
C GLN A 217 4.50 9.60 -16.24
N LEU A 218 3.34 10.27 -16.21
CA LEU A 218 2.31 10.06 -15.19
C LEU A 218 1.74 8.64 -15.29
N GLN A 219 1.39 8.20 -16.50
CA GLN A 219 0.87 6.85 -16.72
C GLN A 219 1.91 5.77 -16.40
N THR A 220 3.19 6.02 -16.70
CA THR A 220 4.29 5.12 -16.34
C THR A 220 4.51 5.08 -14.82
N SER A 221 4.42 6.23 -14.13
CA SER A 221 4.57 6.29 -12.67
C SER A 221 3.41 5.59 -11.95
N LEU A 222 2.18 5.76 -12.44
CA LEU A 222 1.01 5.03 -11.95
C LEU A 222 1.11 3.53 -12.22
N ARG A 223 1.60 3.12 -13.40
CA ARG A 223 1.87 1.70 -13.71
C ARG A 223 3.00 1.12 -12.88
N ALA A 224 4.03 1.90 -12.54
CA ALA A 224 5.15 1.48 -11.70
C ALA A 224 4.78 1.41 -10.22
N ALA A 225 3.82 2.21 -9.76
CA ALA A 225 3.21 2.10 -8.43
C ALA A 225 2.23 0.91 -8.34
N ARG A 226 1.74 0.42 -9.48
CA ARG A 226 0.73 -0.65 -9.55
C ARG A 226 1.15 -1.95 -8.86
N PRO A 227 2.39 -2.47 -8.96
CA PRO A 227 2.83 -3.67 -8.25
C PRO A 227 2.83 -3.51 -6.73
N GLU A 228 3.25 -2.35 -6.22
CA GLU A 228 3.20 -2.04 -4.79
C GLU A 228 1.76 -1.89 -4.30
N LEU A 229 0.88 -1.31 -5.12
CA LEU A 229 -0.57 -1.31 -4.90
C LEU A 229 -1.19 -2.71 -5.09
N GLN A 230 -0.59 -3.58 -5.91
CA GLN A 230 -1.02 -4.94 -6.20
C GLN A 230 -0.65 -5.95 -5.13
N GLY A 231 0.42 -5.70 -4.38
CA GLY A 231 0.65 -6.38 -3.10
C GLY A 231 -0.52 -6.19 -2.12
N TYR A 232 -1.32 -5.13 -2.28
CA TYR A 232 -2.61 -4.95 -1.61
C TYR A 232 -3.82 -5.55 -2.37
N GLU A 233 -3.69 -5.89 -3.67
CA GLU A 233 -4.72 -6.54 -4.51
C GLU A 233 -4.76 -8.07 -4.36
N GLU A 234 -3.65 -8.74 -4.07
CA GLU A 234 -3.55 -10.22 -4.02
C GLU A 234 -4.41 -10.86 -2.92
N ASP A 235 -4.92 -10.08 -1.96
CA ASP A 235 -6.00 -10.45 -1.02
C ASP A 235 -7.40 -10.55 -1.70
N GLY A 236 -7.47 -10.59 -3.03
CA GLY A 236 -8.68 -10.95 -3.79
C GLY A 236 -9.76 -9.86 -3.90
N THR A 237 -9.49 -8.63 -3.48
CA THR A 237 -10.55 -7.61 -3.26
C THR A 237 -10.72 -6.60 -4.41
N LEU A 238 -9.78 -6.50 -5.34
CA LEU A 238 -9.79 -5.44 -6.39
C LEU A 238 -10.22 -5.91 -7.79
N ARG A 239 -10.60 -7.18 -7.97
CA ARG A 239 -11.08 -7.71 -9.27
C ARG A 239 -12.38 -7.08 -9.80
N GLY A 240 -13.04 -6.22 -9.02
CA GLY A 240 -14.28 -5.53 -9.40
C GLY A 240 -14.17 -4.01 -9.57
N ILE A 241 -13.06 -3.38 -9.17
CA ILE A 241 -12.85 -1.94 -9.39
C ILE A 241 -12.02 -1.80 -10.66
N ALA A 242 -12.66 -2.08 -11.80
CA ALA A 242 -12.30 -1.29 -12.97
C ALA A 242 -12.52 0.17 -12.55
N LEU A 243 -11.49 1.01 -12.69
CA LEU A 243 -11.64 2.45 -12.82
C LEU A 243 -12.62 2.69 -13.98
N ARG A 244 -13.94 2.60 -13.72
CA ARG A 244 -14.98 2.86 -14.72
C ARG A 244 -15.15 4.35 -14.98
N ASP A 245 -14.59 5.16 -14.09
CA ASP A 245 -14.30 6.56 -14.30
C ASP A 245 -12.78 6.70 -14.45
N GLU A 246 -12.19 6.07 -15.49
CA GLU A 246 -11.04 6.74 -16.09
C GLU A 246 -11.57 8.12 -16.52
N PRO A 247 -10.96 9.24 -16.09
CA PRO A 247 -11.31 10.52 -16.69
C PRO A 247 -11.19 10.34 -18.20
N ASP A 248 -12.19 10.80 -18.96
CA ASP A 248 -12.20 10.71 -20.42
C ASP A 248 -11.07 11.59 -20.98
N VAL A 249 -9.84 11.07 -20.95
CA VAL A 249 -8.62 11.75 -21.41
C VAL A 249 -8.67 11.94 -22.93
N ASP A 250 -9.54 11.21 -23.64
CA ASP A 250 -9.71 11.37 -25.07
C ASP A 250 -10.34 12.73 -25.41
N SER A 251 -11.18 13.33 -24.55
CA SER A 251 -11.73 14.66 -24.79
C SER A 251 -10.69 15.79 -24.65
N GLU A 252 -9.74 15.67 -23.72
CA GLU A 252 -8.65 16.65 -23.58
C GLU A 252 -7.58 16.46 -24.69
N ASN A 253 -7.40 15.23 -25.20
CA ASN A 253 -6.50 14.95 -26.33
C ASN A 253 -7.04 15.48 -27.67
N GLU A 254 -8.34 15.52 -27.88
CA GLU A 254 -8.92 16.12 -29.10
C GLU A 254 -8.67 17.63 -29.17
N ASP A 255 -8.78 18.36 -28.05
CA ASP A 255 -8.51 19.81 -28.01
C ASP A 255 -7.03 20.14 -28.25
N ILE A 256 -6.11 19.28 -27.77
CA ILE A 256 -4.68 19.42 -28.02
C ILE A 256 -4.36 19.12 -29.50
N ARG A 257 -4.94 18.06 -30.07
CA ARG A 257 -4.80 17.73 -31.50
C ARG A 257 -5.37 18.82 -32.40
N TYR A 258 -6.52 19.39 -32.03
CA TYR A 258 -7.13 20.51 -32.76
C TYR A 258 -6.26 21.77 -32.69
N SER A 259 -5.69 22.07 -31.51
CA SER A 259 -4.77 23.20 -31.34
C SER A 259 -3.48 23.04 -32.14
N LEU A 260 -2.90 21.84 -32.19
CA LEU A 260 -1.72 21.52 -33.00
C LEU A 260 -2.03 21.57 -34.50
N PHE A 261 -3.20 21.07 -34.92
CA PHE A 261 -3.67 21.18 -36.29
C PHE A 261 -3.82 22.65 -36.71
N VAL A 262 -4.43 23.48 -35.87
CA VAL A 262 -4.58 24.93 -36.08
C VAL A 262 -3.20 25.60 -36.19
N ILE A 263 -2.26 25.36 -35.27
CA ILE A 263 -0.92 25.98 -35.32
C ILE A 263 -0.15 25.61 -36.61
N CYS A 264 -0.18 24.33 -37.02
CA CYS A 264 0.45 23.89 -38.26
C CYS A 264 -0.26 24.45 -39.51
N TYR A 265 -1.59 24.53 -39.48
CA TYR A 265 -2.41 25.01 -40.60
C TYR A 265 -2.28 26.52 -40.81
N TRP A 266 -2.04 27.30 -39.75
CA TRP A 266 -1.83 28.76 -39.83
C TRP A 266 -0.36 29.16 -40.08
N GLY A 267 0.62 28.28 -39.83
CA GLY A 267 2.03 28.54 -40.15
C GLY A 267 2.35 28.55 -41.65
N MET A 268 1.67 27.71 -42.44
CA MET A 268 1.87 27.62 -43.89
C MET A 268 1.46 28.89 -44.68
N PRO A 269 0.31 29.54 -44.40
CA PRO A 269 -0.09 30.79 -45.04
C PRO A 269 0.90 31.93 -44.85
N ILE A 270 1.55 32.03 -43.69
CA ILE A 270 2.50 33.12 -43.39
C ILE A 270 3.76 32.99 -44.26
N ALA A 271 4.29 31.79 -44.44
CA ALA A 271 5.41 31.54 -45.35
C ALA A 271 5.02 31.84 -46.82
N GLY A 272 3.79 31.49 -47.23
CA GLY A 272 3.25 31.81 -48.56
C GLY A 272 3.11 33.32 -48.79
N VAL A 273 2.64 34.07 -47.79
CA VAL A 273 2.51 35.53 -47.85
C VAL A 273 3.88 36.20 -47.91
N ILE A 274 4.85 35.76 -47.10
CA ILE A 274 6.23 36.31 -47.13
C ILE A 274 6.88 36.04 -48.49
N CYS A 275 6.75 34.82 -49.02
CA CYS A 275 7.29 34.47 -50.34
C CYS A 275 6.61 35.29 -51.45
N GLY A 276 5.29 35.48 -51.37
CA GLY A 276 4.53 36.33 -52.28
C GLY A 276 4.96 37.80 -52.23
N ILE A 277 5.22 38.35 -51.04
CA ILE A 277 5.72 39.72 -50.86
C ILE A 277 7.14 39.86 -51.42
N MET A 278 8.03 38.89 -51.19
CA MET A 278 9.40 38.92 -51.72
C MET A 278 9.42 38.85 -53.26
N ILE A 279 8.56 38.02 -53.86
CA ILE A 279 8.41 37.92 -55.32
C ILE A 279 7.82 39.22 -55.89
N ALA A 280 6.80 39.78 -55.24
CA ALA A 280 6.17 41.03 -55.67
C ALA A 280 7.13 42.23 -55.57
N ALA A 281 7.95 42.29 -54.52
CA ALA A 281 8.96 43.33 -54.34
C ALA A 281 10.05 43.25 -55.42
N ARG A 282 10.47 42.04 -55.81
CA ARG A 282 11.48 41.85 -56.86
C ARG A 282 10.95 42.22 -58.25
N LEU A 283 9.71 41.83 -58.56
CA LEU A 283 9.06 42.17 -59.83
C LEU A 283 8.78 43.68 -59.97
N TYR A 284 8.69 44.41 -58.84
CA TYR A 284 8.57 45.86 -58.81
C TYR A 284 9.91 46.56 -59.15
N GLU A 285 11.04 46.05 -58.66
CA GLU A 285 12.37 46.61 -58.93
C GLU A 285 12.79 46.47 -60.41
N ASP A 286 12.37 45.40 -61.10
CA ASP A 286 12.74 45.15 -62.50
C ASP A 286 11.83 45.88 -63.53
N GLY A 287 10.94 46.78 -63.10
CA GLY A 287 10.11 47.59 -63.98
C GLY A 287 9.00 46.84 -64.73
N HIS A 288 8.78 45.55 -64.44
CA HIS A 288 7.78 44.69 -65.09
C HIS A 288 6.47 44.58 -64.29
N PHE A 289 6.08 45.62 -63.57
CA PHE A 289 5.03 45.54 -62.56
C PHE A 289 3.62 45.27 -63.13
N TRP A 290 3.32 45.64 -64.37
CA TRP A 290 1.95 45.51 -64.91
C TRP A 290 1.68 44.22 -65.68
N GLY A 291 2.69 43.42 -66.03
CA GLY A 291 2.51 42.18 -66.81
C GLY A 291 2.33 40.92 -65.95
N VAL A 292 2.91 40.89 -64.74
CA VAL A 292 3.05 39.66 -63.96
C VAL A 292 1.98 39.52 -62.87
N LEU A 293 1.40 40.63 -62.38
CA LEU A 293 0.39 40.59 -61.31
C LEU A 293 -0.93 39.92 -61.74
N ILE A 294 -1.29 39.98 -63.03
CA ILE A 294 -2.56 39.45 -63.55
C ILE A 294 -2.48 37.95 -63.87
N VAL A 295 -1.28 37.38 -64.07
CA VAL A 295 -1.10 35.95 -64.39
C VAL A 295 -0.66 35.13 -63.18
N SER A 296 -0.01 35.74 -62.17
CA SER A 296 0.59 34.99 -61.06
C SER A 296 -0.33 34.75 -59.86
N ILE A 297 -1.37 35.55 -59.62
CA ILE A 297 -2.26 35.35 -58.46
C ILE A 297 -3.10 34.05 -58.59
N PRO A 298 -3.68 33.70 -59.75
CA PRO A 298 -4.36 32.41 -59.94
C PRO A 298 -3.39 31.21 -59.92
N ALA A 299 -2.15 31.39 -60.39
CA ALA A 299 -1.14 30.32 -60.43
C ALA A 299 -0.55 29.99 -59.04
N ILE A 300 -0.38 31.00 -58.17
CA ILE A 300 0.04 30.82 -56.78
C ILE A 300 -1.10 30.17 -55.97
N ALA A 301 -2.35 30.55 -56.22
CA ALA A 301 -3.50 29.85 -55.64
C ALA A 301 -3.56 28.38 -56.11
N ALA A 302 -3.33 28.08 -57.40
CA ALA A 302 -3.32 26.70 -57.90
C ALA A 302 -2.15 25.86 -57.36
N ALA A 303 -0.96 26.46 -57.16
CA ALA A 303 0.21 25.78 -56.60
C ALA A 303 0.09 25.49 -55.09
N CYS A 304 -0.69 26.28 -54.36
CA CYS A 304 -1.01 26.00 -52.95
C CYS A 304 -2.04 24.88 -52.77
N PHE A 305 -2.82 24.53 -53.80
CA PHE A 305 -3.85 23.48 -53.76
C PHE A 305 -3.53 22.22 -54.58
N GLY A 306 -2.56 22.24 -55.50
CA GLY A 306 -2.16 21.10 -56.33
C GLY A 306 -0.73 20.63 -56.05
N GLY A 307 -0.58 19.37 -55.63
CA GLY A 307 0.69 18.73 -55.25
C GLY A 307 1.88 19.07 -56.14
N GLY A 308 2.91 19.66 -55.52
CA GLY A 308 4.09 20.18 -56.19
C GLY A 308 4.99 19.09 -56.76
N TRP A 309 4.87 18.85 -58.07
CA TRP A 309 5.90 18.13 -58.85
C TRP A 309 6.27 18.83 -60.17
N MET A 310 5.72 20.01 -60.46
CA MET A 310 5.89 20.65 -61.78
C MET A 310 6.62 22.00 -61.78
N CYS A 311 7.31 22.38 -60.70
CA CYS A 311 8.08 23.63 -60.63
C CYS A 311 9.62 23.44 -60.72
N LEU A 312 10.10 22.19 -60.82
CA LEU A 312 11.55 21.89 -60.83
C LEU A 312 12.22 21.99 -62.22
N TYR A 313 11.47 22.23 -63.29
CA TYR A 313 12.06 22.24 -64.64
C TYR A 313 12.40 23.65 -65.17
N THR A 314 11.83 24.72 -64.61
CA THR A 314 12.05 26.10 -65.08
C THR A 314 13.06 26.89 -64.23
N LEU A 315 13.42 26.42 -63.03
CA LEU A 315 14.37 27.11 -62.13
C LEU A 315 15.84 26.69 -62.32
N ARG A 316 16.20 26.10 -63.46
CA ARG A 316 17.59 25.68 -63.74
C ARG A 316 18.48 26.80 -64.30
N GLN A 317 17.94 28.00 -64.55
CA GLN A 317 18.71 29.11 -65.12
C GLN A 317 19.05 30.24 -64.13
N ASP A 318 18.48 30.25 -62.92
CA ASP A 318 18.86 31.20 -61.87
C ASP A 318 19.53 30.48 -60.68
N ASP A 319 20.86 30.62 -60.59
CA ASP A 319 21.73 29.97 -59.60
C ASP A 319 21.36 30.33 -58.14
N LEU A 320 20.68 31.47 -57.92
CA LEU A 320 20.26 31.91 -56.59
C LEU A 320 19.00 31.19 -56.08
N ALA A 321 18.00 30.95 -56.94
CA ALA A 321 16.76 30.27 -56.56
C ALA A 321 17.00 28.78 -56.27
N TRP A 322 17.91 28.16 -57.03
CA TRP A 322 18.37 26.79 -56.77
C TRP A 322 19.10 26.66 -55.42
N ARG A 323 19.96 27.63 -55.08
CA ARG A 323 20.68 27.67 -53.78
C ARG A 323 19.74 27.93 -52.59
N LEU A 324 18.73 28.77 -52.74
CA LEU A 324 17.70 28.99 -51.71
C LEU A 324 16.78 27.77 -51.52
N CYS A 325 16.49 27.04 -52.59
CA CYS A 325 15.74 25.77 -52.52
C CYS A 325 16.56 24.66 -51.84
N GLN A 326 17.87 24.56 -52.13
CA GLN A 326 18.77 23.66 -51.40
C GLN A 326 18.92 24.02 -49.92
N ALA A 327 19.01 25.31 -49.58
CA ALA A 327 19.07 25.75 -48.18
C ALA A 327 17.80 25.38 -47.41
N SER A 328 16.63 25.52 -48.05
CA SER A 328 15.34 25.09 -47.49
C SER A 328 15.27 23.58 -47.25
N LEU A 329 15.77 22.77 -48.19
CA LEU A 329 15.82 21.30 -48.07
C LEU A 329 16.74 20.82 -46.92
N VAL A 330 17.84 21.53 -46.66
CA VAL A 330 18.70 21.27 -45.49
C VAL A 330 17.94 21.55 -44.19
N PHE A 331 17.16 22.62 -44.12
CA PHE A 331 16.32 22.92 -42.95
C PHE A 331 15.24 21.86 -42.68
N PHE A 332 14.68 21.23 -43.72
CA PHE A 332 13.72 20.13 -43.57
C PHE A 332 14.35 18.78 -43.18
N GLN A 333 15.66 18.59 -43.36
CA GLN A 333 16.35 17.36 -42.94
C GLN A 333 16.73 17.34 -41.45
N TRP A 334 16.86 18.50 -40.80
CA TRP A 334 17.24 18.59 -39.39
C TRP A 334 16.25 17.90 -38.43
N PRO A 335 14.92 18.04 -38.59
CA PRO A 335 13.95 17.30 -37.77
C PRO A 335 14.06 15.79 -37.94
N LEU A 336 14.31 15.31 -39.16
CA LEU A 336 14.51 13.88 -39.46
C LEU A 336 15.83 13.36 -38.86
N ILE A 337 16.91 14.15 -38.88
CA ILE A 337 18.19 13.80 -38.24
C ILE A 337 18.04 13.78 -36.72
N LEU A 338 17.29 14.71 -36.13
CA LEU A 338 16.99 14.72 -34.70
C LEU A 338 16.15 13.49 -34.30
N LEU A 339 15.10 13.17 -35.08
CA LEU A 339 14.27 11.98 -34.88
C LEU A 339 15.06 10.68 -35.04
N ASN A 340 15.99 10.62 -36.00
CA ASN A 340 16.84 9.44 -36.22
C ASN A 340 17.93 9.30 -35.15
N ALA A 341 18.44 10.41 -34.60
CA ALA A 341 19.36 10.42 -33.46
C ALA A 341 18.66 9.93 -32.18
N VAL A 342 17.43 10.39 -31.92
CA VAL A 342 16.60 9.91 -30.81
C VAL A 342 16.23 8.43 -30.98
N ALA A 343 15.96 7.98 -32.21
CA ALA A 343 15.67 6.57 -32.50
C ALA A 343 16.90 5.66 -32.34
N LYS A 344 18.09 6.10 -32.76
CA LYS A 344 19.35 5.33 -32.61
C LYS A 344 19.80 5.18 -31.16
N CYS A 345 19.41 6.09 -30.27
CA CYS A 345 19.64 5.95 -28.84
C CYS A 345 18.87 4.77 -28.22
N ARG A 346 17.79 4.25 -28.83
CA ARG A 346 16.95 3.18 -28.27
C ARG A 346 17.57 1.76 -28.28
N GLY A 347 18.75 1.57 -28.87
CA GLY A 347 19.38 0.24 -29.04
C GLY A 347 20.52 -0.11 -28.08
N GLY A 348 20.97 0.80 -27.20
CA GLY A 348 22.14 0.59 -26.34
C GLY A 348 21.80 0.60 -24.85
N SER A 349 22.59 -0.10 -24.03
CA SER A 349 22.47 -0.16 -22.55
C SER A 349 22.37 1.22 -21.86
N ASP A 350 22.77 2.28 -22.56
CA ASP A 350 22.72 3.66 -22.10
C ASP A 350 21.31 4.27 -22.15
N SER A 351 20.40 3.76 -22.99
CA SER A 351 18.99 4.16 -22.97
C SER A 351 18.24 3.64 -21.75
N ALA A 352 18.53 2.42 -21.31
CA ALA A 352 17.99 1.90 -20.05
C ALA A 352 18.50 2.72 -18.85
N LYS A 353 19.77 3.17 -18.87
CA LYS A 353 20.31 4.09 -17.85
C LYS A 353 19.66 5.47 -17.90
N ALA A 354 19.44 6.03 -19.09
CA ALA A 354 18.78 7.33 -19.24
C ALA A 354 17.31 7.28 -18.80
N VAL A 355 16.58 6.22 -19.14
CA VAL A 355 15.21 5.98 -18.67
C VAL A 355 15.19 5.76 -17.16
N SER A 356 16.12 4.96 -16.60
CA SER A 356 16.26 4.79 -15.16
C SER A 356 16.54 6.11 -14.45
N ALA A 357 17.43 6.95 -14.97
CA ALA A 357 17.74 8.28 -14.43
C ALA A 357 16.53 9.24 -14.50
N LEU A 358 15.63 9.08 -15.46
CA LEU A 358 14.38 9.85 -15.55
C LEU A 358 13.28 9.32 -14.61
N ILE A 359 13.29 8.02 -14.30
CA ILE A 359 12.32 7.37 -13.41
C ILE A 359 12.71 7.53 -11.94
N GLN A 360 14.00 7.51 -11.61
CA GLN A 360 14.50 7.53 -10.24
C GLN A 360 13.93 8.70 -9.40
N PRO A 361 13.90 9.96 -9.89
CA PRO A 361 13.30 11.06 -9.12
C PRO A 361 11.80 10.90 -8.89
N ALA A 362 11.07 10.33 -9.87
CA ALA A 362 9.63 10.06 -9.71
C ALA A 362 9.36 8.95 -8.69
N LYS A 363 10.24 7.95 -8.63
CA LYS A 363 10.20 6.90 -7.60
C LYS A 363 10.51 7.46 -6.22
N GLU A 364 11.50 8.35 -6.10
CA GLU A 364 11.82 9.04 -4.85
C GLU A 364 10.67 9.95 -4.39
N ASP A 365 10.05 10.70 -5.29
CA ASP A 365 8.87 11.53 -5.00
C ASP A 365 7.68 10.67 -4.53
N LEU A 366 7.42 9.53 -5.19
CA LEU A 366 6.38 8.58 -4.80
C LEU A 366 6.67 8.00 -3.41
N ASN A 367 7.90 7.54 -3.18
CA ASN A 367 8.32 7.03 -1.88
C ASN A 367 8.13 8.12 -0.81
N GLN A 368 8.54 9.36 -1.06
CA GLN A 368 8.29 10.47 -0.13
C GLN A 368 6.80 10.72 0.12
N ALA A 369 5.94 10.65 -0.89
CA ALA A 369 4.49 10.78 -0.72
C ALA A 369 3.90 9.64 0.11
N VAL A 370 4.41 8.42 -0.08
CA VAL A 370 4.05 7.24 0.73
C VAL A 370 4.46 7.45 2.18
N LEU A 371 5.71 7.86 2.43
CA LEU A 371 6.23 8.15 3.76
C LEU A 371 5.39 9.24 4.46
N GLN A 372 5.08 10.34 3.77
CA GLN A 372 4.25 11.42 4.30
C GLN A 372 2.81 10.98 4.60
N THR A 373 2.23 10.13 3.75
CA THR A 373 0.88 9.62 3.98
C THR A 373 0.87 8.66 5.17
N ASN A 374 1.86 7.77 5.27
CA ASN A 374 2.04 6.89 6.44
C ASN A 374 2.24 7.71 7.72
N GLN A 375 3.02 8.79 7.66
CA GLN A 375 3.21 9.73 8.78
C GLN A 375 1.89 10.38 9.25
N ARG A 376 0.96 10.66 8.32
CA ARG A 376 -0.32 11.28 8.65
C ARG A 376 -1.40 10.28 9.05
N THR A 377 -1.36 9.07 8.50
CA THR A 377 -2.44 8.10 8.65
C THR A 377 -2.13 7.08 9.73
N ILE A 378 -0.95 6.46 9.69
CA ILE A 378 -0.61 5.29 10.50
C ILE A 378 0.30 5.65 11.68
N VAL A 379 1.28 6.54 11.49
CA VAL A 379 2.16 6.98 12.58
C VAL A 379 1.34 7.65 13.68
N PHE A 380 1.60 7.24 14.92
CA PHE A 380 1.04 7.85 16.09
C PHE A 380 2.11 7.95 17.18
N GLU A 381 2.48 9.17 17.55
CA GLU A 381 3.53 9.44 18.53
C GLU A 381 2.99 9.65 19.95
N GLY A 382 1.69 9.45 20.15
CA GLY A 382 0.99 9.78 21.38
C GLY A 382 0.46 11.22 21.42
N ASN A 383 -0.58 11.44 22.22
CA ASN A 383 -1.09 12.76 22.57
C ASN A 383 -1.53 12.78 24.04
N VAL A 384 -0.72 13.41 24.89
CA VAL A 384 -0.97 13.49 26.34
C VAL A 384 -1.64 14.81 26.68
N LEU A 385 -2.83 14.74 27.28
CA LEU A 385 -3.70 15.87 27.61
C LEU A 385 -3.78 16.07 29.13
N PRO A 386 -3.79 17.31 29.64
CA PRO A 386 -3.90 17.59 31.07
C PRO A 386 -5.30 17.27 31.61
N GLY A 387 -5.39 16.62 32.78
CA GLY A 387 -6.67 16.35 33.45
C GLY A 387 -7.50 15.20 32.86
N HIS A 388 -6.98 14.48 31.87
CA HIS A 388 -7.60 13.28 31.30
C HIS A 388 -6.96 12.00 31.85
N HIS A 389 -7.69 10.88 31.78
CA HIS A 389 -7.06 9.57 31.88
C HIS A 389 -6.24 9.31 30.62
N THR A 390 -5.06 8.72 30.77
CA THR A 390 -4.12 8.49 29.66
C THR A 390 -3.97 7.00 29.39
N VAL A 391 -4.31 6.58 28.18
CA VAL A 391 -4.05 5.20 27.71
C VAL A 391 -2.54 4.99 27.60
N ALA A 392 -1.98 4.24 28.55
CA ALA A 392 -0.56 3.99 28.69
C ALA A 392 -0.10 2.75 27.90
N SER A 393 -0.94 1.73 27.78
CA SER A 393 -0.64 0.51 27.04
C SER A 393 -1.87 -0.01 26.31
N TRP A 394 -1.69 -0.43 25.06
CA TRP A 394 -2.78 -0.90 24.19
C TRP A 394 -2.46 -2.19 23.44
N PRO A 395 -3.41 -3.15 23.36
CA PRO A 395 -3.23 -4.38 22.61
C PRO A 395 -3.40 -4.19 21.10
N GLY A 396 -2.30 -4.25 20.36
CA GLY A 396 -2.26 -4.02 18.91
C GLY A 396 -3.09 -4.99 18.05
N LYS A 397 -3.64 -6.08 18.61
CA LYS A 397 -4.51 -7.01 17.85
C LYS A 397 -5.90 -6.46 17.56
N TYR A 398 -6.34 -5.42 18.28
CA TYR A 398 -7.66 -4.80 18.13
C TYR A 398 -7.58 -3.58 17.21
N GLU A 399 -7.47 -3.82 15.91
CA GLU A 399 -7.21 -2.79 14.88
C GLU A 399 -8.28 -1.70 14.82
N SER A 400 -9.57 -2.03 14.92
CA SER A 400 -10.65 -1.04 14.88
C SER A 400 -10.75 -0.22 16.16
N ALA A 401 -10.50 -0.82 17.31
CA ALA A 401 -10.45 -0.08 18.58
C ALA A 401 -9.21 0.82 18.67
N TRP A 402 -8.08 0.40 18.08
CA TRP A 402 -6.90 1.25 17.89
C TRP A 402 -7.22 2.49 17.05
N ASP A 403 -7.95 2.36 15.95
CA ASP A 403 -8.36 3.51 15.14
C ASP A 403 -9.21 4.50 15.94
N LEU A 404 -10.15 4.02 16.74
CA LEU A 404 -10.99 4.87 17.58
C LEU A 404 -10.14 5.62 18.61
N LEU A 405 -9.18 4.94 19.24
CA LEU A 405 -8.23 5.54 20.17
C LEU A 405 -7.42 6.65 19.49
N VAL A 406 -6.82 6.38 18.33
CA VAL A 406 -6.00 7.35 17.59
C VAL A 406 -6.84 8.52 17.08
N ALA A 407 -8.04 8.25 16.55
CA ALA A 407 -8.93 9.29 16.06
C ALA A 407 -9.41 10.21 17.19
N GLY A 408 -9.76 9.66 18.36
CA GLY A 408 -10.11 10.44 19.54
C GLY A 408 -8.91 11.24 20.06
N ALA A 409 -7.73 10.62 20.10
CA ALA A 409 -6.51 11.32 20.52
C ALA A 409 -6.13 12.47 19.59
N ARG A 410 -6.26 12.33 18.27
CA ARG A 410 -6.00 13.41 17.30
C ARG A 410 -7.01 14.57 17.39
N LYS A 411 -8.16 14.37 18.04
CA LYS A 411 -9.19 15.37 18.28
C LYS A 411 -9.14 15.95 19.70
N ASP A 412 -8.11 15.61 20.47
CA ASP A 412 -7.97 15.97 21.88
C ASP A 412 -9.16 15.46 22.75
N GLU A 413 -9.83 14.38 22.33
CA GLU A 413 -10.93 13.75 23.07
C GLU A 413 -10.42 12.66 24.04
N ILE A 414 -9.32 12.00 23.69
CA ILE A 414 -8.71 10.92 24.46
C ILE A 414 -7.23 11.23 24.68
N SER A 415 -6.74 11.10 25.91
CA SER A 415 -5.30 11.15 26.15
C SER A 415 -4.69 9.76 25.94
N ALA A 416 -3.59 9.69 25.18
CA ALA A 416 -2.92 8.45 24.85
C ALA A 416 -1.41 8.64 24.84
N ALA A 417 -0.68 7.81 25.60
CA ALA A 417 0.78 7.78 25.61
C ALA A 417 1.37 6.70 24.66
N VAL A 418 0.53 5.77 24.19
CA VAL A 418 0.91 4.70 23.27
C VAL A 418 1.47 5.25 21.95
N VAL A 419 2.43 4.52 21.39
CA VAL A 419 3.20 4.92 20.20
C VAL A 419 3.14 3.81 19.15
N PHE A 420 2.95 4.18 17.89
CA PHE A 420 3.04 3.27 16.76
C PHE A 420 3.85 3.89 15.62
N LEU A 421 5.02 3.31 15.35
CA LEU A 421 5.97 3.75 14.32
C LEU A 421 6.13 2.61 13.29
N PRO A 422 5.25 2.51 12.28
CA PRO A 422 5.27 1.45 11.27
C PRO A 422 6.53 1.51 10.39
N GLU A 423 6.73 0.46 9.58
CA GLU A 423 7.73 0.42 8.52
C GLU A 423 7.59 1.62 7.57
N GLY A 424 8.73 2.22 7.22
CA GLY A 424 8.78 3.46 6.46
C GLY A 424 8.49 4.72 7.28
N SER A 425 8.19 4.66 8.57
CA SER A 425 8.24 5.89 9.37
C SER A 425 9.69 6.40 9.50
N GLU A 426 9.87 7.70 9.71
CA GLU A 426 11.19 8.33 9.91
C GLU A 426 11.99 7.68 11.06
N HIS A 427 11.27 7.10 12.02
CA HIS A 427 11.83 6.51 13.23
C HIS A 427 11.96 4.98 13.17
N PHE A 428 11.54 4.35 12.08
CA PHE A 428 11.65 2.91 11.91
C PHE A 428 13.12 2.49 11.81
N GLY A 429 13.49 1.44 12.53
CA GLY A 429 14.86 0.92 12.56
C GLY A 429 15.84 1.73 13.39
N LEU A 430 15.41 2.85 14.00
CA LEU A 430 16.27 3.63 14.89
C LEU A 430 16.35 3.00 16.29
N HIS A 431 17.57 2.90 16.81
CA HIS A 431 17.86 2.37 18.13
C HIS A 431 18.35 3.48 19.04
N ASP A 432 17.64 3.71 20.15
CA ASP A 432 18.05 4.69 21.14
C ASP A 432 18.91 4.06 22.24
N PRO A 433 20.00 4.72 22.66
CA PRO A 433 20.79 4.25 23.78
C PRO A 433 19.99 4.34 25.07
N ILE A 434 20.20 3.37 25.96
CA ILE A 434 19.59 3.39 27.30
C ILE A 434 20.21 4.54 28.09
N PRO A 435 19.43 5.51 28.62
CA PRO A 435 19.97 6.62 29.39
C PRO A 435 20.72 6.14 30.64
N ARG A 436 21.90 6.71 30.91
CA ARG A 436 22.70 6.39 32.12
C ARG A 436 21.98 6.74 33.42
N THR A 437 21.02 7.66 33.36
CA THR A 437 20.27 8.17 34.51
C THR A 437 19.28 7.18 35.10
N GLU A 438 18.93 6.13 34.36
CA GLU A 438 17.89 5.20 34.79
C GLU A 438 18.36 4.21 35.90
N ASP A 439 19.62 4.31 36.38
CA ASP A 439 20.27 3.38 37.34
C ASP A 439 20.03 1.90 36.99
N LEU A 440 20.01 1.61 35.69
CA LEU A 440 19.73 0.29 35.12
C LEU A 440 21.00 -0.55 35.05
N ARG A 441 21.76 -0.63 36.14
CA ARG A 441 23.01 -1.45 36.17
C ARG A 441 22.76 -2.91 35.80
N ASP A 442 21.54 -3.38 36.01
CA ASP A 442 21.14 -4.76 35.72
C ASP A 442 20.64 -4.96 34.28
N LEU A 443 20.38 -3.88 33.52
CA LEU A 443 19.96 -4.03 32.13
C LEU A 443 21.16 -4.18 31.20
N ARG A 444 21.09 -5.22 30.38
CA ARG A 444 22.08 -5.51 29.35
C ARG A 444 21.67 -4.84 28.04
N GLY A 445 22.67 -4.47 27.23
CA GLY A 445 22.49 -4.02 25.85
C GLY A 445 22.83 -2.56 25.61
N GLU A 446 23.07 -2.23 24.34
CA GLU A 446 23.40 -0.86 23.90
C GLU A 446 22.15 0.00 23.65
N CYS A 447 20.98 -0.63 23.51
CA CYS A 447 19.69 0.03 23.25
C CYS A 447 18.54 -0.71 23.94
N TRP A 448 17.35 -0.09 23.95
CA TRP A 448 16.15 -0.65 24.58
C TRP A 448 15.67 -1.98 23.98
N CYS A 449 16.06 -2.37 22.77
CA CYS A 449 15.62 -3.66 22.21
C CYS A 449 16.02 -4.86 23.08
N VAL A 450 17.19 -4.83 23.73
CA VAL A 450 17.67 -5.97 24.52
C VAL A 450 16.83 -6.19 25.79
N PRO A 451 16.54 -5.19 26.64
CA PRO A 451 15.62 -5.41 27.77
C PRO A 451 14.19 -5.73 27.33
N LEU A 452 13.71 -5.16 26.22
CA LEU A 452 12.33 -5.38 25.75
C LEU A 452 12.13 -6.76 25.10
N TYR A 453 13.09 -7.19 24.29
CA TYR A 453 12.94 -8.32 23.37
C TYR A 453 14.07 -9.35 23.48
N GLY A 454 15.08 -9.10 24.30
CA GLY A 454 16.26 -9.97 24.47
C GLY A 454 17.29 -9.89 23.34
N GLU A 455 17.01 -9.13 22.27
CA GLU A 455 17.88 -8.94 21.11
C GLU A 455 17.53 -7.65 20.36
N ALA A 456 18.46 -7.11 19.56
CA ALA A 456 18.18 -5.99 18.66
C ALA A 456 17.17 -6.40 17.58
N LYS A 457 16.12 -5.60 17.39
CA LYS A 457 15.08 -5.87 16.39
C LYS A 457 15.21 -4.91 15.20
N PRO A 458 14.92 -5.35 13.96
CA PRO A 458 15.13 -4.54 12.75
C PRO A 458 14.23 -3.30 12.68
N TRP A 459 13.10 -3.29 13.39
CA TRP A 459 12.21 -2.13 13.50
C TRP A 459 12.68 -1.09 14.52
N GLY A 460 13.78 -1.33 15.24
CA GLY A 460 14.33 -0.39 16.21
C GLY A 460 13.56 -0.32 17.53
N CYS A 461 14.01 0.57 18.41
CA CYS A 461 13.37 0.84 19.71
C CYS A 461 13.13 2.31 19.99
N ARG A 462 13.25 3.19 18.99
CA ARG A 462 12.94 4.63 19.10
C ARG A 462 11.54 4.90 19.64
N TRP A 463 10.56 4.06 19.28
CA TRP A 463 9.18 4.14 19.79
C TRP A 463 9.10 4.06 21.32
N TRP A 464 10.01 3.33 21.96
CA TRP A 464 10.05 3.17 23.41
C TRP A 464 10.44 4.45 24.13
N SER A 465 11.42 5.19 23.60
CA SER A 465 11.82 6.48 24.18
C SER A 465 10.71 7.52 24.07
N HIS A 466 10.00 7.55 22.95
CA HIS A 466 8.80 8.39 22.76
C HIS A 466 7.70 8.00 23.75
N TRP A 467 7.45 6.70 23.91
CA TRP A 467 6.49 6.19 24.88
C TRP A 467 6.86 6.60 26.32
N ILE A 468 8.11 6.40 26.75
CA ILE A 468 8.59 6.87 28.07
C ILE A 468 8.34 8.36 28.24
N ALA A 469 8.71 9.19 27.25
CA ALA A 469 8.52 10.63 27.33
C ALA A 469 7.05 11.02 27.50
N ASN A 470 6.14 10.31 26.82
CA ASN A 470 4.70 10.50 26.99
C ASN A 470 4.22 10.08 28.37
N ILE A 471 4.69 8.95 28.90
CA ILE A 471 4.33 8.50 30.25
C ILE A 471 4.80 9.51 31.31
N GLU A 472 6.06 9.95 31.23
CA GLU A 472 6.61 10.95 32.15
C GLU A 472 5.81 12.27 32.08
N LYS A 473 5.43 12.71 30.87
CA LYS A 473 4.54 13.86 30.68
C LYS A 473 3.16 13.64 31.33
N ALA A 474 2.57 12.46 31.17
CA ALA A 474 1.27 12.13 31.74
C ALA A 474 1.31 12.16 33.28
N VAL A 475 2.36 11.55 33.87
CA VAL A 475 2.60 11.56 35.32
C VAL A 475 2.82 12.99 35.82
N GLN A 476 3.63 13.80 35.12
CA GLN A 476 3.84 15.21 35.48
C GLN A 476 2.55 16.03 35.48
N LEU A 477 1.61 15.71 34.57
CA LEU A 477 0.30 16.35 34.49
C LEU A 477 -0.73 15.76 35.49
N GLY A 478 -0.33 14.79 36.32
CA GLY A 478 -1.21 14.12 37.28
C GLY A 478 -2.27 13.24 36.63
N ALA A 479 -2.06 12.79 35.39
CA ALA A 479 -2.99 11.93 34.68
C ALA A 479 -3.05 10.52 35.32
N THR A 480 -4.24 9.93 35.34
CA THR A 480 -4.40 8.51 35.71
C THR A 480 -4.07 7.65 34.49
N LEU A 481 -3.08 6.77 34.62
CA LEU A 481 -2.68 5.86 33.55
C LEU A 481 -3.65 4.68 33.42
N GLU A 482 -3.94 4.25 32.19
CA GLU A 482 -4.77 3.08 31.90
C GLU A 482 -4.02 2.04 31.06
N VAL A 483 -4.09 0.77 31.46
CA VAL A 483 -3.48 -0.38 30.75
C VAL A 483 -4.59 -1.31 30.31
N TYR A 484 -4.71 -1.51 29.00
CA TYR A 484 -5.73 -2.37 28.41
C TYR A 484 -5.21 -3.79 28.18
N PHE A 485 -5.93 -4.76 28.72
CA PHE A 485 -5.72 -6.20 28.59
C PHE A 485 -6.66 -6.80 27.55
N PHE A 486 -6.30 -7.97 27.01
CA PHE A 486 -7.21 -8.74 26.17
C PHE A 486 -8.52 -9.07 26.93
N ASN A 487 -9.62 -9.20 26.18
CA ASN A 487 -10.93 -9.50 26.74
C ASN A 487 -10.91 -10.75 27.63
N GLY A 488 -11.43 -10.66 28.87
CA GLY A 488 -11.43 -11.75 29.85
C GLY A 488 -10.05 -12.13 30.41
N LYS A 489 -9.01 -11.32 30.16
CA LYS A 489 -7.63 -11.58 30.58
C LYS A 489 -7.06 -10.44 31.45
N LYS A 490 -7.91 -9.65 32.09
CA LYS A 490 -7.47 -8.58 33.00
C LYS A 490 -6.52 -9.11 34.08
N GLY A 491 -5.40 -8.41 34.28
CA GLY A 491 -4.36 -8.77 35.25
C GLY A 491 -3.47 -9.96 34.84
N GLN A 492 -3.73 -10.62 33.71
CA GLN A 492 -2.96 -11.77 33.25
C GLN A 492 -1.87 -11.36 32.25
N GLY A 493 -0.84 -12.21 32.10
CA GLY A 493 0.16 -12.03 31.06
C GLY A 493 1.24 -11.01 31.36
N LYS A 494 1.32 -10.44 32.55
CA LYS A 494 2.44 -9.56 32.95
C LYS A 494 3.77 -10.32 32.92
N ALA A 495 4.87 -9.61 32.62
CA ALA A 495 6.20 -10.16 32.84
C ALA A 495 6.50 -10.18 34.35
N ALA A 496 7.39 -11.08 34.79
CA ALA A 496 7.75 -11.15 36.21
C ALA A 496 8.36 -9.83 36.73
N ASP A 497 9.22 -9.21 35.92
CA ASP A 497 9.76 -7.88 36.10
C ASP A 497 10.31 -7.35 34.76
N PHE A 498 10.80 -6.10 34.74
CA PHE A 498 11.31 -5.48 33.51
C PHE A 498 12.58 -6.16 32.97
N ALA A 499 13.41 -6.78 33.82
CA ALA A 499 14.62 -7.48 33.40
C ALA A 499 14.29 -8.86 32.79
N ALA A 500 13.19 -9.49 33.22
CA ALA A 500 12.69 -10.75 32.69
C ALA A 500 12.03 -10.60 31.31
N ALA A 501 11.46 -9.44 30.99
CA ALA A 501 10.66 -9.20 29.78
C ALA A 501 11.37 -9.67 28.49
N GLY A 502 12.63 -9.30 28.27
CA GLY A 502 13.38 -9.70 27.08
C GLY A 502 13.69 -11.20 27.03
N THR A 503 13.90 -11.85 28.18
CA THR A 503 14.13 -13.30 28.23
C THR A 503 12.83 -14.07 27.98
N GLU A 504 11.73 -13.64 28.59
CA GLU A 504 10.40 -14.21 28.32
C GLU A 504 10.00 -14.03 26.86
N HIS A 505 10.30 -12.87 26.25
CA HIS A 505 10.08 -12.64 24.83
C HIS A 505 10.83 -13.66 23.97
N ARG A 506 12.13 -13.86 24.20
CA ARG A 506 12.92 -14.87 23.45
C ARG A 506 12.40 -16.28 23.65
N ARG A 507 12.00 -16.64 24.88
CA ARG A 507 11.39 -17.95 25.16
C ARG A 507 10.12 -18.13 24.34
N ARG A 508 9.21 -17.16 24.36
CA ARG A 508 7.98 -17.19 23.57
C ARG A 508 8.24 -17.24 22.07
N ASP A 509 9.15 -16.40 21.55
CA ASP A 509 9.53 -16.41 20.14
C ASP A 509 10.10 -17.79 19.73
N SER A 510 10.92 -18.41 20.58
CA SER A 510 11.46 -19.74 20.30
C SER A 510 10.37 -20.83 20.24
N ILE A 511 9.35 -20.72 21.10
CA ILE A 511 8.19 -21.62 21.05
C ILE A 511 7.39 -21.37 19.76
N PHE A 512 7.08 -20.12 19.41
CA PHE A 512 6.32 -19.81 18.20
C PHE A 512 7.05 -20.13 16.89
N ARG A 513 8.39 -20.11 16.85
CA ARG A 513 9.15 -20.57 15.67
C ARG A 513 8.87 -22.05 15.35
N ARG A 514 8.54 -22.86 16.37
CA ARG A 514 8.14 -24.27 16.19
C ARG A 514 6.73 -24.43 15.62
N LYS A 515 5.96 -23.34 15.43
CA LYS A 515 4.66 -23.40 14.76
C LYS A 515 4.76 -23.95 13.33
N ALA A 516 5.89 -23.71 12.65
CA ALA A 516 6.17 -24.30 11.34
C ALA A 516 6.33 -25.83 11.37
N ASP A 517 6.88 -26.37 12.47
CA ASP A 517 7.01 -27.82 12.67
C ASP A 517 5.67 -28.42 13.09
N PHE A 518 4.92 -27.72 13.95
CA PHE A 518 3.55 -28.08 14.30
C PHE A 518 2.65 -28.20 13.05
N GLY A 519 2.77 -27.29 12.09
CA GLY A 519 2.03 -27.36 10.82
C GLY A 519 2.32 -28.60 9.97
N LYS A 520 3.38 -29.36 10.29
CA LYS A 520 3.75 -30.64 9.65
C LYS A 520 3.46 -31.85 10.55
N SER A 521 2.99 -31.62 11.77
CA SER A 521 2.70 -32.69 12.73
C SER A 521 1.48 -33.51 12.28
N GLU A 522 1.49 -34.81 12.57
CA GLU A 522 0.39 -35.71 12.21
C GLU A 522 -0.95 -35.26 12.81
N GLY A 523 -0.95 -34.76 14.04
CA GLY A 523 -2.17 -34.26 14.70
C GLY A 523 -2.79 -33.06 13.99
N PHE A 524 -1.96 -32.14 13.47
CA PHE A 524 -2.46 -31.01 12.70
C PHE A 524 -2.95 -31.42 11.31
N LEU A 525 -2.22 -32.29 10.61
CA LEU A 525 -2.65 -32.82 9.31
C LEU A 525 -3.97 -33.59 9.41
N ARG A 526 -4.13 -34.40 10.46
CA ARG A 526 -5.40 -35.08 10.75
C ARG A 526 -6.53 -34.08 11.00
N ALA A 527 -6.30 -33.02 11.77
CA ALA A 527 -7.29 -31.98 11.98
C ALA A 527 -7.69 -31.28 10.67
N LEU A 528 -6.74 -31.05 9.75
CA LEU A 528 -7.03 -30.55 8.40
C LEU A 528 -7.90 -31.52 7.61
N ASP A 529 -7.55 -32.81 7.59
CA ASP A 529 -8.34 -33.85 6.92
C ASP A 529 -9.77 -33.96 7.53
N ASP A 530 -9.90 -33.73 8.83
CA ASP A 530 -11.17 -33.75 9.55
C ASP A 530 -12.02 -32.48 9.33
N GLY A 531 -11.50 -31.46 8.65
CA GLY A 531 -12.24 -30.25 8.25
C GLY A 531 -11.85 -28.96 8.97
N LEU A 532 -10.70 -28.89 9.65
CA LEU A 532 -10.21 -27.66 10.28
C LEU A 532 -10.17 -26.48 9.31
N ASP A 533 -9.77 -26.72 8.05
CA ASP A 533 -9.63 -25.69 7.00
C ASP A 533 -10.96 -25.11 6.50
N GLN A 534 -12.08 -25.77 6.83
CA GLN A 534 -13.44 -25.31 6.55
C GLN A 534 -13.92 -24.25 7.55
N LEU A 535 -13.25 -24.09 8.69
CA LEU A 535 -13.54 -22.99 9.61
C LEU A 535 -13.28 -21.63 8.93
N SER A 536 -14.10 -20.63 9.29
CA SER A 536 -13.92 -19.27 8.75
C SER A 536 -12.52 -18.74 9.05
N LYS A 537 -11.89 -18.18 8.00
CA LYS A 537 -10.59 -17.50 8.06
C LYS A 537 -10.73 -15.98 8.19
N GLU A 538 -11.96 -15.46 8.11
CA GLU A 538 -12.22 -14.02 8.27
C GLU A 538 -11.92 -13.58 9.71
N ARG A 539 -11.08 -12.54 9.86
CA ARG A 539 -10.67 -12.02 11.17
C ARG A 539 -11.72 -11.09 11.75
N GLY A 540 -12.15 -11.38 12.97
CA GLY A 540 -13.01 -10.53 13.78
C GLY A 540 -12.32 -9.26 14.29
N PRO A 541 -13.03 -8.49 15.13
CA PRO A 541 -12.52 -7.27 15.77
C PRO A 541 -11.32 -7.49 16.70
N ASP A 542 -11.13 -8.70 17.22
CA ASP A 542 -10.01 -9.08 18.08
C ASP A 542 -8.78 -9.57 17.29
N GLY A 543 -8.84 -9.49 15.96
CA GLY A 543 -7.81 -9.96 15.04
C GLY A 543 -7.77 -11.48 14.83
N SER A 544 -8.62 -12.25 15.51
CA SER A 544 -8.68 -13.71 15.37
C SER A 544 -9.84 -14.16 14.47
N SER A 545 -9.69 -15.33 13.86
CA SER A 545 -10.74 -16.07 13.17
C SER A 545 -10.99 -17.42 13.88
N PRO A 546 -12.17 -18.05 13.71
CA PRO A 546 -12.42 -19.41 14.22
C PRO A 546 -11.29 -20.39 13.85
N PHE A 547 -10.80 -20.35 12.60
CA PHE A 547 -9.65 -21.14 12.17
C PHE A 547 -8.40 -20.86 13.01
N SER A 548 -8.01 -19.59 13.18
CA SER A 548 -6.77 -19.25 13.90
C SER A 548 -6.84 -19.53 15.40
N ARG A 549 -8.02 -19.42 16.02
CA ARG A 549 -8.23 -19.79 17.43
C ARG A 549 -8.03 -21.28 17.61
N GLU A 550 -8.60 -22.05 16.70
CA GLU A 550 -8.51 -23.51 16.73
C GLU A 550 -7.10 -24.02 16.42
N GLU A 551 -6.44 -23.44 15.42
CA GLU A 551 -5.01 -23.68 15.15
C GLU A 551 -4.15 -23.40 16.39
N HIS A 552 -4.42 -22.30 17.11
CA HIS A 552 -3.70 -21.95 18.34
C HIS A 552 -3.96 -22.97 19.46
N ARG A 553 -5.21 -23.45 19.65
CA ARG A 553 -5.52 -24.51 20.63
C ARG A 553 -4.76 -25.80 20.33
N LEU A 554 -4.78 -26.24 19.08
CA LEU A 554 -4.05 -27.44 18.65
C LEU A 554 -2.54 -27.26 18.84
N PHE A 555 -2.01 -26.07 18.57
CA PHE A 555 -0.62 -25.74 18.82
C PHE A 555 -0.28 -25.84 20.32
N LEU A 556 -1.09 -25.27 21.20
CA LEU A 556 -0.90 -25.38 22.65
C LEU A 556 -0.97 -26.84 23.14
N ALA A 557 -1.89 -27.64 22.61
CA ALA A 557 -1.99 -29.07 22.94
C ALA A 557 -0.78 -29.88 22.47
N TRP A 558 -0.16 -29.50 21.35
CA TRP A 558 1.05 -30.13 20.83
C TRP A 558 2.32 -29.80 21.62
N LEU A 559 2.35 -28.68 22.35
CA LEU A 559 3.50 -28.28 23.15
C LEU A 559 3.68 -29.14 24.40
N GLN A 560 4.91 -29.15 24.92
CA GLN A 560 5.18 -29.75 26.22
C GLN A 560 4.42 -28.97 27.32
N GLU A 561 4.01 -29.68 28.38
CA GLU A 561 3.22 -29.11 29.49
C GLU A 561 3.82 -27.82 30.06
N GLU A 562 5.14 -27.75 30.22
CA GLU A 562 5.82 -26.55 30.73
C GLU A 562 5.69 -25.35 29.77
N GLU A 563 5.84 -25.58 28.46
CA GLU A 563 5.75 -24.54 27.44
C GLU A 563 4.31 -24.07 27.24
N ARG A 564 3.35 -25.00 27.24
CA ARG A 564 1.91 -24.69 27.23
C ARG A 564 1.54 -23.82 28.41
N LYS A 565 1.89 -24.23 29.64
CA LYS A 565 1.65 -23.41 30.84
C LYS A 565 2.31 -22.06 30.73
N PHE A 566 3.56 -21.99 30.27
CA PHE A 566 4.25 -20.71 30.08
C PHE A 566 3.49 -19.77 29.11
N LEU A 567 2.99 -20.29 27.98
CA LEU A 567 2.21 -19.50 27.04
C LEU A 567 0.85 -19.08 27.60
N GLU A 568 0.13 -19.98 28.27
CA GLU A 568 -1.17 -19.70 28.89
C GLU A 568 -1.08 -18.59 29.96
N HIS A 569 -0.09 -18.68 30.87
CA HIS A 569 0.16 -17.64 31.86
C HIS A 569 0.64 -16.33 31.22
N SER A 570 1.23 -16.42 30.03
CA SER A 570 1.69 -15.28 29.26
C SER A 570 0.58 -14.58 28.48
N GLU A 571 -0.63 -15.12 28.40
CA GLU A 571 -1.75 -14.50 27.71
C GLU A 571 -2.31 -13.30 28.50
N GLY A 572 -2.77 -12.27 27.78
CA GLY A 572 -3.44 -11.09 28.35
C GLY A 572 -2.81 -9.77 27.91
N LEU A 573 -1.50 -9.76 27.67
CA LEU A 573 -0.75 -8.62 27.16
C LEU A 573 0.10 -9.02 25.94
N GLY A 574 0.18 -8.11 24.97
CA GLY A 574 1.09 -8.22 23.84
C GLY A 574 2.57 -8.12 24.25
N ASN A 575 3.48 -8.48 23.34
CA ASN A 575 4.91 -8.59 23.64
C ASN A 575 5.53 -7.29 24.18
N SER A 576 5.27 -6.16 23.51
CA SER A 576 5.70 -4.84 23.96
C SER A 576 5.01 -4.44 25.26
N GLN A 577 3.69 -4.67 25.34
CA GLN A 577 2.88 -4.30 26.50
C GLN A 577 3.38 -4.93 27.81
N LYS A 578 3.86 -6.18 27.77
CA LYS A 578 4.47 -6.81 28.95
C LYS A 578 5.61 -5.99 29.53
N ALA A 579 6.46 -5.46 28.65
CA ALA A 579 7.58 -4.63 29.05
C ALA A 579 7.13 -3.22 29.48
N GLU A 580 6.14 -2.64 28.79
CA GLU A 580 5.49 -1.37 29.19
C GLU A 580 4.98 -1.46 30.64
N VAL A 581 4.18 -2.48 30.94
CA VAL A 581 3.60 -2.70 32.27
C VAL A 581 4.68 -2.95 33.32
N ALA A 582 5.64 -3.83 33.04
CA ALA A 582 6.74 -4.10 33.98
C ALA A 582 7.62 -2.86 34.23
N TRP A 583 7.75 -1.96 33.25
CA TRP A 583 8.44 -0.68 33.44
C TRP A 583 7.64 0.29 34.31
N LEU A 584 6.32 0.39 34.12
CA LEU A 584 5.44 1.20 34.97
C LEU A 584 5.50 0.73 36.44
N GLU A 585 5.43 -0.60 36.66
CA GLU A 585 5.55 -1.21 37.98
C GLU A 585 6.92 -0.93 38.60
N ARG A 586 8.01 -1.03 37.82
CA ARG A 586 9.37 -0.70 38.27
C ARG A 586 9.51 0.77 38.70
N LYS A 587 8.88 1.70 37.98
CA LYS A 587 8.87 3.13 38.33
C LYS A 587 7.98 3.44 39.54
N GLY A 588 7.13 2.51 39.96
CA GLY A 588 6.12 2.73 41.00
C GLY A 588 4.96 3.60 40.52
N TYR A 589 4.72 3.67 39.20
CA TYR A 589 3.60 4.42 38.64
C TYR A 589 2.32 3.60 38.75
N HIS A 590 1.31 4.18 39.39
CA HIS A 590 -0.01 3.57 39.50
C HIS A 590 -0.75 3.66 38.16
N TYR A 591 -1.45 2.59 37.80
CA TYR A 591 -2.31 2.54 36.61
C TYR A 591 -3.57 1.71 36.88
N LEU A 592 -4.62 1.96 36.10
CA LEU A 592 -5.86 1.18 36.11
C LEU A 592 -5.78 0.05 35.09
N GLU A 593 -6.12 -1.15 35.52
CA GLU A 593 -6.27 -2.30 34.62
C GLU A 593 -7.66 -2.29 34.01
N LYS A 594 -7.71 -2.29 32.68
CA LYS A 594 -8.93 -2.22 31.86
C LYS A 594 -8.99 -3.38 30.89
N GLU A 595 -10.19 -3.86 30.56
CA GLU A 595 -10.38 -4.72 29.39
C GLU A 595 -10.68 -3.89 28.14
N VAL A 596 -10.28 -4.37 26.97
CA VAL A 596 -10.56 -3.69 25.69
C VAL A 596 -12.06 -3.49 25.44
N SER A 597 -12.90 -4.40 25.93
CA SER A 597 -14.36 -4.29 25.87
C SER A 597 -14.88 -3.03 26.59
N GLU A 598 -14.23 -2.60 27.68
CA GLU A 598 -14.63 -1.40 28.44
C GLU A 598 -14.45 -0.10 27.63
N LEU A 599 -13.51 -0.06 26.67
CA LEU A 599 -13.34 1.14 25.83
C LEU A 599 -14.58 1.36 24.96
N ALA A 600 -15.14 0.28 24.40
CA ALA A 600 -16.31 0.37 23.52
C ALA A 600 -17.53 0.93 24.26
N ASP A 601 -17.68 0.57 25.54
CA ASP A 601 -18.78 1.03 26.41
C ASP A 601 -18.60 2.49 26.85
N SER A 602 -17.35 2.97 26.91
CA SER A 602 -17.02 4.35 27.31
C SER A 602 -17.22 5.40 26.21
N SER A 603 -17.51 5.00 24.97
CA SER A 603 -17.62 5.96 23.86
C SER A 603 -18.81 6.92 24.07
N PRO A 604 -18.61 8.25 23.99
CA PRO A 604 -19.63 9.25 24.35
C PRO A 604 -20.93 9.18 23.54
N LYS A 605 -20.97 8.41 22.44
CA LYS A 605 -22.23 8.09 21.72
C LYS A 605 -23.20 7.22 22.52
N ALA A 606 -22.76 6.54 23.58
CA ALA A 606 -23.64 5.79 24.47
C ALA A 606 -24.31 6.65 25.56
N MET A 607 -23.91 7.94 25.69
CA MET A 607 -24.52 8.91 26.61
C MET A 607 -25.38 9.98 25.90
N GLY A 608 -25.68 9.79 24.62
CA GLY A 608 -26.50 10.70 23.80
C GLY A 608 -27.96 10.27 23.67
#